data_AF-A0A0D0HZS4-F1
#
_entry.id   AF-A0A0D0HZS4-F1
#
_cell.length_a   1.000
_cell.length_b   1.000
_cell.length_c   1.000
_cell.angle_alpha   90.00
_cell.angle_beta   90.00
_cell.angle_gamma   90.00
#
_symmetry.space_group_name_H-M   'P 1'
#
loop_
_entity.id
_entity.type
_entity.pdbx_description
1 polymer ?
#
loop_
_entity_poly.entity_id
_entity_poly.type
_entity_poly.pdbx_seq_one_letter_code
_entity_poly.pdbx_strand_id
1 'polypeptide(L)'
;MRVLVLLKTCGDPVADADPDGFVQVIRSELRLQALDFWLRNPDYLADQLLDKVAIGELDAASYLPLAQDLLDGSEPNLHWYPMPKWLRGAYEALDDAFSILQSYGLAEVRRKGNPPLRYRNEFFLKPAGVIAAAELAKDPVLSWYVRQAELVNLVAGSDKGGRLKERQYQQAEYAETQLGLQIASIAPMVRERLATQIQERGVSR
;
A
#
# COMPACT_ATOMS: atom_id res chain seq x y z
N MET A 1 9.08 8.94 -1.89
CA MET A 1 9.04 8.41 -0.50
C MET A 1 8.09 7.22 -0.33
N ARG A 2 6.81 7.33 -0.69
CA ARG A 2 5.81 6.25 -0.57
C ARG A 2 6.29 4.90 -1.12
N VAL A 3 6.74 4.90 -2.37
CA VAL A 3 7.32 3.70 -3.01
C VAL A 3 8.55 3.16 -2.25
N LEU A 4 9.40 4.02 -1.71
CA LEU A 4 10.58 3.60 -0.94
C LEU A 4 10.17 2.86 0.35
N VAL A 5 9.23 3.41 1.11
CA VAL A 5 8.76 2.77 2.36
C VAL A 5 7.98 1.49 2.06
N LEU A 6 7.23 1.43 0.96
CA LEU A 6 6.55 0.21 0.52
C LEU A 6 7.55 -0.88 0.11
N LEU A 7 8.63 -0.54 -0.60
CA LEU A 7 9.69 -1.51 -0.89
C LEU A 7 10.34 -2.03 0.38
N LYS A 8 10.66 -1.14 1.32
CA LYS A 8 11.29 -1.50 2.60
C LYS A 8 10.39 -2.39 3.46
N THR A 9 9.09 -2.14 3.45
CA THR A 9 8.15 -2.75 4.40
C THR A 9 7.45 -3.98 3.81
N CYS A 10 7.08 -3.92 2.53
CA CYS A 10 6.30 -4.96 1.85
C CYS A 10 7.13 -5.81 0.87
N GLY A 11 8.41 -5.50 0.69
CA GLY A 11 9.32 -6.24 -0.18
C GLY A 11 9.83 -7.52 0.45
N ASP A 12 9.81 -8.59 -0.33
CA ASP A 12 10.41 -9.87 0.07
C ASP A 12 11.94 -9.75 0.09
N PRO A 13 12.65 -10.55 0.90
CA PRO A 13 14.08 -10.72 0.74
C PRO A 13 14.44 -11.11 -0.70
N VAL A 14 15.59 -10.63 -1.17
CA VAL A 14 16.17 -11.11 -2.44
C VAL A 14 16.55 -12.58 -2.32
N ALA A 15 16.46 -13.31 -3.42
CA ALA A 15 16.89 -14.70 -3.53
C ALA A 15 18.28 -14.79 -4.19
N ASP A 16 18.95 -15.94 -4.09
CA ASP A 16 20.29 -16.15 -4.68
C ASP A 16 20.35 -15.93 -6.21
N ALA A 17 19.21 -16.07 -6.89
CA ALA A 17 19.10 -15.84 -8.34
C ALA A 17 18.81 -14.38 -8.71
N ASP A 18 18.62 -13.50 -7.72
CA ASP A 18 18.43 -12.07 -7.94
C ASP A 18 19.80 -11.36 -8.06
N PRO A 19 19.86 -10.16 -8.67
CA PRO A 19 21.13 -9.46 -8.84
C PRO A 19 21.77 -9.06 -7.51
N ASP A 20 23.10 -8.98 -7.50
CA ASP A 20 23.86 -8.50 -6.34
C ASP A 20 23.57 -7.04 -6.01
N GLY A 21 23.85 -6.66 -4.75
CA GLY A 21 23.75 -5.27 -4.29
C GLY A 21 22.34 -4.81 -3.91
N PHE A 22 21.38 -5.72 -3.88
CA PHE A 22 20.00 -5.49 -3.44
C PHE A 22 19.67 -6.30 -2.18
N VAL A 23 18.65 -5.86 -1.44
CA VAL A 23 18.28 -6.49 -0.16
C VAL A 23 16.82 -6.90 -0.07
N GLN A 24 15.94 -6.20 -0.79
CA GLN A 24 14.51 -6.53 -0.88
C GLN A 24 14.01 -6.33 -2.30
N VAL A 25 12.91 -6.99 -2.64
CA VAL A 25 12.29 -6.91 -3.96
C VAL A 25 10.77 -7.06 -3.90
N ILE A 26 10.08 -6.27 -4.73
CA ILE A 26 8.69 -6.52 -5.10
C ILE A 26 8.67 -6.94 -6.57
N ARG A 27 8.31 -8.20 -6.83
CA ARG A 27 8.42 -8.82 -8.17
C ARG A 27 7.24 -8.54 -9.10
N SER A 28 6.27 -7.75 -8.64
CA SER A 28 5.03 -7.51 -9.36
C SER A 28 4.64 -6.05 -9.28
N GLU A 29 4.65 -5.38 -10.43
CA GLU A 29 4.12 -4.01 -10.58
C GLU A 29 2.66 -3.93 -10.13
N LEU A 30 1.89 -4.98 -10.42
CA LEU A 30 0.51 -5.07 -9.99
C LEU A 30 0.37 -5.06 -8.47
N ARG A 31 1.24 -5.79 -7.77
CA ARG A 31 1.27 -5.79 -6.30
C ARG A 31 1.69 -4.42 -5.79
N LEU A 32 2.76 -3.83 -6.33
CA LEU A 32 3.23 -2.51 -5.90
C LEU A 32 2.14 -1.44 -6.09
N GLN A 33 1.45 -1.40 -7.22
CA GLN A 33 0.33 -0.49 -7.45
C GLN A 33 -0.82 -0.70 -6.45
N ALA A 34 -1.14 -1.95 -6.13
CA ALA A 34 -2.23 -2.23 -5.18
C ALA A 34 -1.86 -1.81 -3.74
N LEU A 35 -0.62 -2.06 -3.31
CA LEU A 35 -0.11 -1.58 -2.02
C LEU A 35 -0.08 -0.05 -1.97
N ASP A 36 0.36 0.57 -3.07
CA ASP A 36 0.43 2.01 -3.20
C ASP A 36 -0.94 2.67 -3.12
N PHE A 37 -1.95 2.06 -3.73
CA PHE A 37 -3.33 2.50 -3.62
C PHE A 37 -3.82 2.58 -2.17
N TRP A 38 -3.62 1.54 -1.36
CA TRP A 38 -4.05 1.57 0.04
C TRP A 38 -3.27 2.58 0.87
N LEU A 39 -1.99 2.81 0.57
CA LEU A 39 -1.21 3.85 1.24
C LEU A 39 -1.76 5.26 0.94
N ARG A 40 -2.27 5.51 -0.28
CA ARG A 40 -2.86 6.81 -0.69
C ARG A 40 -4.29 7.04 -0.22
N ASN A 41 -5.02 5.97 0.09
CA ASN A 41 -6.43 6.03 0.40
C ASN A 41 -6.66 5.38 1.77
N PRO A 42 -6.41 6.13 2.87
CA PRO A 42 -6.51 5.62 4.24
C PRO A 42 -7.88 5.05 4.60
N ASP A 43 -8.95 5.54 3.97
CA ASP A 43 -10.32 5.03 4.13
C ASP A 43 -10.46 3.61 3.57
N TYR A 44 -9.90 3.32 2.40
CA TYR A 44 -9.84 1.96 1.86
C TYR A 44 -8.95 1.04 2.72
N LEU A 45 -7.86 1.56 3.28
CA LEU A 45 -7.02 0.78 4.20
C LEU A 45 -7.77 0.49 5.51
N ALA A 46 -8.49 1.47 6.05
CA ALA A 46 -9.32 1.31 7.25
C ALA A 46 -10.39 0.26 7.05
N ASP A 47 -11.09 0.28 5.90
CA ASP A 47 -12.10 -0.73 5.58
C ASP A 47 -11.52 -2.16 5.57
N GLN A 48 -10.30 -2.33 5.05
CA GLN A 48 -9.62 -3.62 5.07
C GLN A 48 -9.15 -4.05 6.46
N LEU A 49 -8.84 -3.12 7.37
CA LEU A 49 -8.62 -3.44 8.78
C LEU A 49 -9.92 -3.92 9.44
N LEU A 50 -11.05 -3.26 9.14
CA LEU A 50 -12.38 -3.66 9.64
C LEU A 50 -12.77 -5.05 9.15
N ASP A 51 -12.44 -5.42 7.90
CA ASP A 51 -12.61 -6.78 7.38
C ASP A 51 -11.86 -7.80 8.26
N LYS A 52 -10.58 -7.54 8.53
CA LYS A 52 -9.73 -8.44 9.32
C LYS A 52 -10.17 -8.56 10.78
N VAL A 53 -10.63 -7.47 11.38
CA VAL A 53 -11.21 -7.47 12.73
C VAL A 53 -12.54 -8.25 12.77
N ALA A 54 -13.37 -8.10 11.73
CA ALA A 54 -14.67 -8.79 11.66
C ALA A 54 -14.51 -10.32 11.62
N ILE A 55 -13.51 -10.82 10.88
CA ILE A 55 -13.23 -12.26 10.76
C ILE A 55 -12.35 -12.81 11.89
N GLY A 56 -11.94 -11.96 12.85
CA GLY A 56 -11.14 -12.36 14.01
C GLY A 56 -9.65 -12.60 13.73
N GLU A 57 -9.12 -12.14 12.59
CA GLU A 57 -7.68 -12.17 12.31
C GLU A 57 -6.89 -11.10 13.07
N LEU A 58 -7.53 -9.97 13.37
CA LEU A 58 -6.97 -8.86 14.14
C LEU A 58 -7.84 -8.59 15.37
N ASP A 59 -7.20 -8.23 16.48
CA ASP A 59 -7.91 -7.92 17.71
C ASP A 59 -8.60 -6.55 17.61
N ALA A 60 -9.86 -6.48 18.02
CA ALA A 60 -10.64 -5.25 17.89
C ALA A 60 -10.09 -4.11 18.76
N ALA A 61 -9.55 -4.43 19.94
CA ALA A 61 -9.09 -3.44 20.90
C ALA A 61 -7.90 -2.62 20.36
N SER A 62 -6.98 -3.25 19.62
CA SER A 62 -5.82 -2.58 19.05
C SER A 62 -6.12 -1.95 17.69
N TYR A 63 -6.97 -2.58 16.86
CA TYR A 63 -7.10 -2.19 15.46
C TYR A 63 -8.29 -1.30 15.12
N LEU A 64 -9.37 -1.26 15.93
CA LEU A 64 -10.44 -0.28 15.72
C LEU A 64 -9.98 1.17 15.94
N PRO A 65 -9.16 1.50 16.97
CA PRO A 65 -8.57 2.83 17.10
C PRO A 65 -7.69 3.21 15.91
N LEU A 66 -6.90 2.28 15.37
CA LEU A 66 -6.08 2.52 14.20
C LEU A 66 -6.93 2.79 12.94
N ALA A 67 -8.05 2.08 12.76
CA ALA A 67 -8.99 2.37 11.69
C ALA A 67 -9.63 3.77 11.84
N GLN A 68 -9.94 4.20 13.07
CA GLN A 68 -10.41 5.55 13.36
C GLN A 68 -9.35 6.61 12.98
N ASP A 69 -8.09 6.41 13.39
CA ASP A 69 -6.96 7.32 13.12
C ASP A 69 -6.66 7.47 11.61
N LEU A 70 -6.91 6.42 10.83
CA LEU A 70 -6.83 6.48 9.36
C LEU A 70 -7.91 7.38 8.77
N LEU A 71 -9.13 7.32 9.30
CA LEU A 71 -10.27 8.10 8.81
C LEU A 71 -10.20 9.57 9.22
N ASP A 72 -9.67 9.87 10.40
CA ASP A 72 -9.65 11.22 10.99
C ASP A 72 -8.58 12.16 10.42
N GLY A 73 -7.89 11.73 9.36
CA GLY A 73 -7.03 12.61 8.59
C GLY A 73 -5.68 12.82 9.26
N SER A 74 -4.91 11.75 9.37
CA SER A 74 -3.52 11.79 9.82
C SER A 74 -2.52 12.00 8.68
N GLU A 75 -2.95 12.05 7.40
CA GLU A 75 -2.04 12.29 6.28
C GLU A 75 -1.43 13.70 6.39
N PRO A 76 -0.09 13.81 6.46
CA PRO A 76 0.58 15.10 6.36
C PRO A 76 0.12 15.82 5.09
N ASN A 77 -0.07 17.14 5.15
CA ASN A 77 -0.37 17.95 3.97
C ASN A 77 0.87 18.06 3.04
N LEU A 78 1.29 16.91 2.52
CA LEU A 78 2.42 16.67 1.63
C LEU A 78 1.84 15.97 0.41
N HIS A 79 1.23 16.78 -0.45
CA HIS A 79 0.76 16.40 -1.79
C HIS A 79 -0.15 15.15 -1.83
N TRP A 80 -1.44 15.37 -1.56
CA TRP A 80 -2.49 14.42 -1.90
C TRP A 80 -2.56 14.28 -3.43
N TYR A 81 -2.16 13.11 -3.94
CA TYR A 81 -2.26 12.76 -5.36
C TYR A 81 -3.32 11.68 -5.53
N PRO A 82 -4.56 12.04 -5.89
CA PRO A 82 -5.61 11.05 -6.15
C PRO A 82 -5.17 10.11 -7.27
N MET A 83 -5.39 8.81 -7.06
CA MET A 83 -4.95 7.78 -8.00
C MET A 83 -6.05 7.57 -9.06
N PRO A 84 -5.78 7.84 -10.35
CA PRO A 84 -6.78 7.59 -11.38
C PRO A 84 -6.95 6.09 -11.61
N LYS A 85 -8.15 5.69 -12.01
CA LYS A 85 -8.40 4.34 -12.52
C LYS A 85 -7.96 4.23 -13.97
N TRP A 86 -7.15 3.23 -14.28
CA TRP A 86 -6.76 2.88 -15.63
C TRP A 86 -7.23 1.48 -16.01
N LEU A 87 -6.82 0.98 -17.17
CA LEU A 87 -7.29 -0.28 -17.77
C LEU A 87 -7.29 -1.49 -16.83
N ARG A 88 -6.47 -1.48 -15.77
CA ARG A 88 -6.34 -2.58 -14.81
C ARG A 88 -6.66 -2.16 -13.37
N GLY A 89 -7.27 -1.00 -13.12
CA GLY A 89 -7.49 -0.46 -11.77
C GLY A 89 -6.60 0.76 -11.49
N ALA A 90 -6.38 1.05 -10.22
CA ALA A 90 -5.59 2.20 -9.77
C ALA A 90 -4.17 2.19 -10.40
N TYR A 91 -3.74 3.33 -10.91
CA TYR A 91 -2.48 3.46 -11.66
C TYR A 91 -1.64 4.66 -11.19
N GLU A 92 -0.33 4.42 -11.07
CA GLU A 92 0.71 5.44 -10.92
C GLU A 92 1.79 5.20 -11.98
N ALA A 93 2.34 6.28 -12.53
CA ALA A 93 3.55 6.24 -13.34
C ALA A 93 4.77 5.96 -12.44
N LEU A 94 4.96 4.68 -12.08
CA LEU A 94 6.03 4.25 -11.18
C LEU A 94 7.43 4.61 -11.72
N ASP A 95 7.59 4.71 -13.04
CA ASP A 95 8.87 5.10 -13.66
C ASP A 95 9.38 6.46 -13.17
N ASP A 96 8.50 7.45 -12.95
CA ASP A 96 8.90 8.76 -12.43
C ASP A 96 9.36 8.69 -10.98
N ALA A 97 8.59 7.97 -10.15
CA ALA A 97 8.94 7.74 -8.75
C ALA A 97 10.28 6.98 -8.62
N PHE A 98 10.51 5.97 -9.46
CA PHE A 98 11.74 5.20 -9.47
C PHE A 98 12.93 5.96 -10.07
N SER A 99 12.71 6.88 -11.02
CA SER A 99 13.79 7.69 -11.58
C SER A 99 14.50 8.51 -10.50
N ILE A 100 13.73 9.06 -9.55
CA ILE A 100 14.28 9.76 -8.38
C ILE A 100 14.99 8.77 -7.44
N LEU A 101 14.37 7.64 -7.11
CA LEU A 101 15.01 6.67 -6.21
C LEU A 101 16.30 6.09 -6.80
N GLN A 102 16.36 5.90 -8.11
CA GLN A 102 17.52 5.38 -8.82
C GLN A 102 18.64 6.42 -8.89
N SER A 103 18.33 7.70 -9.10
CA SER A 103 19.35 8.76 -9.14
C SER A 103 20.08 8.93 -7.80
N TYR A 104 19.39 8.69 -6.68
CA TYR A 104 19.99 8.66 -5.34
C TYR A 104 20.54 7.28 -4.92
N GLY A 105 20.50 6.27 -5.80
CA GLY A 105 21.01 4.93 -5.51
C GLY A 105 20.23 4.18 -4.41
N LEU A 106 18.96 4.52 -4.20
CA LEU A 106 18.12 3.95 -3.14
C LEU A 106 17.37 2.69 -3.61
N ALA A 107 16.90 2.67 -4.86
CA ALA A 107 16.15 1.57 -5.44
C ALA A 107 16.38 1.50 -6.96
N GLU A 108 15.96 0.40 -7.59
CA GLU A 108 16.13 0.19 -9.02
C GLU A 108 15.03 -0.70 -9.61
N VAL A 109 14.60 -0.39 -10.84
CA VAL A 109 13.69 -1.25 -11.61
C VAL A 109 14.52 -2.13 -12.54
N ARG A 110 14.27 -3.44 -12.51
CA ARG A 110 14.82 -4.40 -13.48
C ARG A 110 13.70 -5.02 -14.28
N ARG A 111 13.93 -5.20 -15.58
CA ARG A 111 13.01 -5.91 -16.46
C ARG A 111 13.46 -7.37 -16.57
N LYS A 112 12.56 -8.29 -16.23
CA LYS A 112 12.79 -9.73 -16.33
C LYS A 112 11.81 -10.35 -17.31
N GLY A 113 12.32 -11.11 -18.27
CA GLY A 113 11.54 -11.81 -19.27
C GLY A 113 12.39 -12.15 -20.48
N ASN A 114 12.00 -13.19 -21.21
CA ASN A 114 12.57 -13.55 -22.50
C ASN A 114 11.41 -13.70 -23.50
N PRO A 115 11.54 -13.26 -24.75
CA PRO A 115 10.56 -13.54 -25.79
C PRO A 115 10.26 -15.06 -25.86
N PRO A 116 8.98 -15.48 -26.03
CA PRO A 116 7.79 -14.67 -26.32
C PRO A 116 7.05 -14.14 -25.08
N LEU A 117 7.58 -14.34 -23.86
CA LEU A 117 6.94 -13.86 -22.64
C LEU A 117 7.09 -12.34 -22.51
N ARG A 118 6.04 -11.66 -22.04
CA ARG A 118 6.10 -10.22 -21.74
C ARG A 118 7.13 -9.97 -20.64
N TYR A 119 7.98 -8.97 -20.84
CA TYR A 119 8.83 -8.44 -19.79
C TYR A 119 7.99 -7.97 -18.61
N ARG A 120 8.46 -8.28 -17.40
CA ARG A 120 7.89 -7.83 -16.13
C ARG A 120 8.87 -6.93 -15.43
N ASN A 121 8.35 -5.85 -14.85
CA ASN A 121 9.12 -4.99 -13.96
C ASN A 121 9.21 -5.64 -12.57
N GLU A 122 10.42 -5.76 -12.07
CA GLU A 122 10.77 -6.14 -10.71
C GLU A 122 11.46 -4.96 -10.04
N PHE A 123 11.07 -4.65 -8.81
CA PHE A 123 11.46 -3.43 -8.12
C PHE A 123 12.34 -3.78 -6.93
N PHE A 124 13.61 -3.40 -6.99
CA PHE A 124 14.62 -3.79 -6.01
C PHE A 124 15.02 -2.62 -5.12
N LEU A 125 15.20 -2.90 -3.83
CA LEU A 125 15.69 -1.96 -2.83
C LEU A 125 17.19 -2.19 -2.58
N LYS A 126 17.97 -1.10 -2.51
CA LYS A 126 19.40 -1.13 -2.17
C LYS A 126 19.60 -0.90 -0.66
N PRO A 127 20.76 -1.28 -0.09
CA PRO A 127 21.08 -0.99 1.31
C PRO A 127 20.92 0.48 1.70
N ALA A 128 21.31 1.42 0.83
CA ALA A 128 21.13 2.85 1.06
C ALA A 128 19.63 3.24 1.18
N GLY A 129 18.76 2.58 0.43
CA GLY A 129 17.31 2.76 0.54
C GLY A 129 16.74 2.28 1.87
N VAL A 130 17.31 1.21 2.45
CA VAL A 130 16.93 0.75 3.79
C VAL A 130 17.27 1.81 4.84
N ILE A 131 18.48 2.37 4.78
CA ILE A 131 18.92 3.42 5.69
C ILE A 131 18.03 4.66 5.53
N ALA A 132 17.77 5.09 4.30
CA ALA A 132 16.89 6.23 4.04
C ALA A 132 15.48 6.02 4.60
N ALA A 133 14.89 4.83 4.42
CA ALA A 133 13.58 4.51 4.99
C ALA A 133 13.59 4.53 6.54
N ALA A 134 14.68 4.10 7.16
CA ALA A 134 14.83 4.17 8.62
C ALA A 134 14.96 5.62 9.13
N GLU A 135 15.60 6.52 8.37
CA GLU A 135 15.64 7.94 8.71
C GLU A 135 14.25 8.60 8.58
N LEU A 136 13.45 8.22 7.57
CA LEU A 136 12.07 8.69 7.44
C LEU A 136 11.22 8.32 8.67
N ALA A 137 11.47 7.16 9.29
CA ALA A 137 10.75 6.72 10.48
C ALA A 137 11.02 7.60 11.72
N LYS A 138 12.15 8.31 11.74
CA LYS A 138 12.53 9.22 12.84
C LYS A 138 11.98 10.63 12.65
N ASP A 139 11.58 10.99 11.44
CA ASP A 139 11.06 12.31 11.13
C ASP A 139 9.63 12.49 11.68
N PRO A 140 9.31 13.62 12.37
CA PRO A 140 8.00 13.84 12.97
C PRO A 140 6.82 13.77 11.97
N VAL A 141 7.05 14.16 10.73
CA VAL A 141 6.02 14.24 9.69
C VAL A 141 6.09 13.01 8.78
N LEU A 142 7.28 12.69 8.29
CA LEU A 142 7.47 11.65 7.28
C LEU A 142 7.34 10.24 7.86
N SER A 143 7.48 10.07 9.18
CA SER A 143 7.23 8.79 9.86
C SER A 143 5.81 8.28 9.67
N TRP A 144 4.86 9.17 9.32
CA TRP A 144 3.52 8.76 8.93
C TRP A 144 3.54 7.73 7.80
N TYR A 145 4.31 7.95 6.73
CA TYR A 145 4.38 7.03 5.59
C TYR A 145 4.90 5.65 6.00
N VAL A 146 5.79 5.58 6.98
CA VAL A 146 6.32 4.31 7.49
C VAL A 146 5.24 3.55 8.25
N ARG A 147 4.53 4.21 9.18
CA ARG A 147 3.40 3.62 9.92
C ARG A 147 2.29 3.14 8.98
N GLN A 148 1.98 3.92 7.94
CA GLN A 148 1.01 3.52 6.92
C GLN A 148 1.46 2.29 6.14
N ALA A 149 2.73 2.23 5.74
CA ALA A 149 3.27 1.07 5.03
C ALA A 149 3.22 -0.21 5.89
N GLU A 150 3.37 -0.11 7.21
CA GLU A 150 3.22 -1.24 8.15
C GLU A 150 1.78 -1.77 8.16
N LEU A 151 0.78 -0.89 8.22
CA LEU A 151 -0.64 -1.27 8.14
C LEU A 151 -0.98 -1.86 6.77
N VAL A 152 -0.47 -1.27 5.69
CA VAL A 152 -0.61 -1.81 4.33
C VAL A 152 -0.02 -3.22 4.24
N ASN A 153 1.17 -3.45 4.79
CA ASN A 153 1.81 -4.77 4.79
C ASN A 153 1.01 -5.79 5.60
N LEU A 154 0.51 -5.39 6.77
CA LEU A 154 -0.36 -6.21 7.62
C LEU A 154 -1.62 -6.64 6.87
N VAL A 155 -2.29 -5.68 6.21
CA VAL A 155 -3.53 -5.92 5.46
C VAL A 155 -3.29 -6.78 4.21
N ALA A 156 -2.19 -6.53 3.51
CA ALA A 156 -1.84 -7.24 2.29
C ALA A 156 -1.37 -8.67 2.56
N GLY A 157 -0.65 -8.89 3.67
CA GLY A 157 0.00 -10.17 3.97
C GLY A 157 0.78 -10.72 2.77
N SER A 158 0.65 -12.03 2.55
CA SER A 158 1.28 -12.74 1.43
C SER A 158 0.47 -12.72 0.13
N ASP A 159 -0.62 -11.97 0.03
CA ASP A 159 -1.48 -11.98 -1.16
C ASP A 159 -0.73 -11.47 -2.40
N LYS A 160 -0.92 -12.11 -3.55
CA LYS A 160 -0.34 -11.63 -4.81
C LYS A 160 -1.15 -10.45 -5.35
N GLY A 161 -0.56 -9.66 -6.25
CA GLY A 161 -1.21 -8.46 -6.82
C GLY A 161 -2.59 -8.69 -7.42
N GLY A 162 -2.85 -9.88 -8.01
CA GLY A 162 -4.18 -10.24 -8.51
C GLY A 162 -5.25 -10.28 -7.41
N ARG A 163 -4.96 -10.98 -6.30
CA ARG A 163 -5.85 -11.04 -5.13
C ARG A 163 -6.06 -9.66 -4.49
N LEU A 164 -4.99 -8.87 -4.38
CA LEU A 164 -5.11 -7.51 -3.85
C LEU A 164 -6.05 -6.65 -4.72
N LYS A 165 -5.98 -6.80 -6.05
CA LYS A 165 -6.93 -6.13 -6.94
C LYS A 165 -8.35 -6.65 -6.77
N GLU A 166 -8.55 -7.97 -6.69
CA GLU A 166 -9.89 -8.53 -6.45
C GLU A 166 -10.55 -7.91 -5.21
N ARG A 167 -9.80 -7.75 -4.10
CA ARG A 167 -10.26 -7.07 -2.89
C ARG A 167 -10.62 -5.60 -3.14
N GLN A 168 -9.81 -4.87 -3.90
CA GLN A 168 -10.13 -3.48 -4.30
C GLN A 168 -11.40 -3.41 -5.15
N TYR A 169 -11.63 -4.37 -6.05
CA TYR A 169 -12.82 -4.44 -6.90
C TYR A 169 -14.09 -4.89 -6.17
N GLN A 170 -14.00 -5.40 -4.93
CA GLN A 170 -15.19 -5.67 -4.10
C GLN A 170 -15.87 -4.38 -3.64
N GLN A 171 -15.16 -3.25 -3.67
CA GLN A 171 -15.69 -1.94 -3.31
C GLN A 171 -16.38 -1.31 -4.53
N ALA A 172 -17.67 -0.97 -4.39
CA ALA A 172 -18.49 -0.47 -5.49
C ALA A 172 -17.92 0.82 -6.09
N GLU A 173 -17.52 1.78 -5.26
CA GLU A 173 -16.95 3.06 -5.69
C GLU A 173 -15.69 2.85 -6.54
N TYR A 174 -14.85 1.87 -6.18
CA TYR A 174 -13.68 1.50 -6.97
C TYR A 174 -14.08 0.82 -8.28
N ALA A 175 -15.00 -0.12 -8.23
CA ALA A 175 -15.47 -0.90 -9.38
C ALA A 175 -16.17 -0.02 -10.43
N GLU A 176 -16.93 0.98 -9.99
CA GLU A 176 -17.75 1.86 -10.84
C GLU A 176 -17.00 3.09 -11.36
N THR A 177 -15.85 3.45 -10.76
CA THR A 177 -15.02 4.57 -11.25
C THR A 177 -14.73 4.40 -12.75
N GLN A 178 -14.96 5.44 -13.55
CA GLN A 178 -14.69 5.40 -14.99
C GLN A 178 -13.19 5.52 -15.29
N LEU A 179 -12.76 5.03 -16.45
CA LEU A 179 -11.36 5.13 -16.87
C LEU A 179 -10.90 6.60 -16.93
N GLY A 180 -9.73 6.86 -16.35
CA GLY A 180 -9.11 8.18 -16.27
C GLY A 180 -9.64 9.05 -15.13
N LEU A 181 -10.73 8.66 -14.46
CA LEU A 181 -11.27 9.41 -13.33
C LEU A 181 -10.60 9.01 -12.01
N GLN A 182 -10.67 9.94 -11.05
CA GLN A 182 -10.21 9.71 -9.69
C GLN A 182 -11.16 8.76 -8.98
N ILE A 183 -10.59 7.81 -8.24
CA ILE A 183 -11.36 6.90 -7.38
C ILE A 183 -11.87 7.72 -6.19
N ALA A 184 -13.18 7.68 -5.96
CA ALA A 184 -13.83 8.44 -4.90
C ALA A 184 -13.51 7.88 -3.51
N SER A 185 -13.59 8.73 -2.49
CA SER A 185 -13.47 8.28 -1.10
C SER A 185 -14.70 7.48 -0.66
N ILE A 186 -14.46 6.46 0.17
CA ILE A 186 -15.48 5.64 0.85
C ILE A 186 -15.60 5.98 2.35
N ALA A 187 -14.91 7.02 2.82
CA ALA A 187 -14.83 7.36 4.25
C ALA A 187 -16.19 7.45 4.97
N PRO A 188 -17.28 8.00 4.40
CA PRO A 188 -18.58 8.02 5.08
C PRO A 188 -19.10 6.62 5.42
N MET A 189 -19.06 5.69 4.45
CA MET A 189 -19.49 4.30 4.64
C MET A 189 -18.61 3.59 5.67
N VAL A 190 -17.29 3.77 5.61
CA VAL A 190 -16.36 3.11 6.53
C VAL A 190 -16.54 3.61 7.96
N ARG A 191 -16.87 4.90 8.15
CA ARG A 191 -17.21 5.47 9.47
C ARG A 191 -18.45 4.83 10.08
N GLU A 192 -19.50 4.62 9.30
CA GLU A 192 -20.71 3.91 9.75
C GLU A 192 -20.40 2.47 10.16
N ARG A 193 -19.57 1.79 9.35
CA ARG A 193 -19.13 0.41 9.61
C ARG A 193 -18.29 0.30 10.88
N LEU A 194 -17.35 1.21 11.09
CA LEU A 194 -16.53 1.29 12.29
C LEU A 194 -17.40 1.52 13.54
N ALA A 195 -18.33 2.48 13.50
CA ALA A 195 -19.24 2.74 14.60
C ALA A 195 -20.08 1.52 14.98
N THR A 196 -20.56 0.77 13.98
CA THR A 196 -21.31 -0.47 14.18
C THR A 196 -20.46 -1.52 14.90
N GLN A 197 -19.23 -1.79 14.44
CA GLN A 197 -18.35 -2.77 15.07
C GLN A 197 -17.97 -2.39 16.52
N ILE A 198 -17.75 -1.10 16.79
CA ILE A 198 -17.50 -0.59 18.15
C ILE A 198 -18.71 -0.86 19.04
N GLN A 199 -19.92 -0.58 18.56
CA GLN A 199 -21.15 -0.78 19.32
C GLN A 199 -21.37 -2.26 19.65
N GLU A 200 -21.26 -3.16 18.67
CA GLU A 200 -21.45 -4.61 18.88
C GLU A 200 -20.48 -5.20 19.91
N ARG A 201 -19.25 -4.69 19.94
CA ARG A 201 -18.17 -5.18 20.82
C ARG A 201 -18.18 -4.53 22.20
N GLY A 202 -18.58 -3.26 22.29
CA GLY A 202 -18.80 -2.58 23.57
C GLY A 202 -19.99 -3.12 24.37
N VAL A 203 -20.92 -3.83 23.71
CA VAL A 203 -22.05 -4.52 24.35
C VAL A 203 -21.68 -5.92 24.86
N SER A 204 -20.56 -6.49 24.40
CA SER A 204 -20.05 -7.78 24.86
C SER A 204 -19.04 -7.57 26.00
N ARG A 205 -19.52 -7.55 27.25
CA ARG A 205 -18.71 -7.54 28.47
C ARG A 205 -18.04 -8.89 28.73
#